data_AF-A0A5N9H5L2-F1
#
_entry.id   AF-A0A5N9H5L2-F1
#
_cell.length_a   1.000
_cell.length_b   1.000
_cell.length_c   1.000
_cell.angle_alpha   90.00
_cell.angle_beta   90.00
_cell.angle_gamma   90.00
#
_symmetry.space_group_name_H-M   'P 1'
#
loop_
_entity.id
_entity.type
_entity.pdbx_description
1 polymer ?
#
loop_
_entity_poly.entity_id
_entity_poly.type
_entity_poly.pdbx_seq_one_letter_code
_entity_poly.pdbx_strand_id
1 'polypeptide(L)'
;MGIGVLVGLGIIVGYLLIPVVHFTWPISPFIAGYVGISFAKDRTDSPSIRGLKYGAWIGVFSLAVFIMIALALIAVLDIGPNKVAFVWIMVAILTLYSGSMSALGAMYAALKSEKNEVDTSEGPAD
;
A
#
# COMPACT_ATOMS: atom_id res chain seq x y z
N MET A 1 1.48 13.84 5.29
CA MET A 1 1.50 12.45 4.76
C MET A 1 2.70 11.60 5.19
N GLY A 2 3.92 12.16 5.30
CA GLY A 2 5.16 11.37 5.45
C GLY A 2 5.17 10.30 6.55
N ILE A 3 4.70 10.60 7.77
CA ILE A 3 4.69 9.63 8.88
C ILE A 3 3.76 8.43 8.58
N GLY A 4 2.57 8.68 8.03
CA GLY A 4 1.65 7.60 7.66
C GLY A 4 2.19 6.69 6.54
N VAL A 5 2.93 7.27 5.58
CA VAL A 5 3.60 6.49 4.53
C VAL A 5 4.69 5.61 5.16
N LEU A 6 5.50 6.12 6.09
CA LEU A 6 6.53 5.35 6.77
C LEU A 6 5.94 4.20 7.61
N VAL A 7 4.82 4.42 8.28
CA VAL A 7 4.10 3.37 9.02
C VAL A 7 3.58 2.29 8.07
N GLY A 8 2.93 2.68 6.96
CA GLY A 8 2.48 1.74 5.94
C GLY A 8 3.62 0.92 5.33
N LEU A 9 4.75 1.57 5.07
CA LEU A 9 5.95 0.94 4.53
C LEU A 9 6.57 -0.02 5.54
N GLY A 10 6.62 0.34 6.83
CA GLY A 10 7.03 -0.54 7.91
C GLY A 10 6.14 -1.78 8.05
N ILE A 11 4.82 -1.65 7.84
CA ILE A 11 3.90 -2.79 7.80
C ILE A 11 4.22 -3.68 6.58
N ILE A 12 4.37 -3.10 5.38
CA ILE A 12 4.69 -3.87 4.16
C ILE A 12 6.00 -4.63 4.32
N VAL A 13 7.06 -3.99 4.85
CA VAL A 13 8.38 -4.60 5.06
C VAL A 13 8.36 -5.63 6.20
N GLY A 14 7.66 -5.33 7.31
CA GLY A 14 7.50 -6.27 8.41
C GLY A 14 6.77 -7.54 7.98
N TYR A 15 5.73 -7.41 7.16
CA TYR A 15 5.06 -8.54 6.53
C TYR A 15 6.00 -9.26 5.53
N LEU A 16 6.90 -8.54 4.84
CA LEU A 16 7.89 -9.10 3.91
C LEU A 16 8.88 -10.08 4.58
N LEU A 17 9.12 -9.94 5.89
CA LEU A 17 10.07 -10.76 6.65
C LEU A 17 9.47 -12.03 7.24
N ILE A 18 8.14 -12.20 7.18
CA ILE A 18 7.45 -13.34 7.78
C ILE A 18 6.80 -14.17 6.66
N PRO A 19 7.38 -15.34 6.29
CA PRO A 19 6.88 -16.17 5.19
C PRO A 19 5.42 -16.62 5.37
N VAL A 20 4.99 -16.80 6.63
CA VAL A 20 3.65 -17.31 7.00
C VAL A 20 2.54 -16.32 6.62
N VAL A 21 2.78 -15.00 6.71
CA VAL A 21 1.74 -14.00 6.41
C VAL A 21 1.65 -13.62 4.93
N HIS A 22 2.65 -13.96 4.10
CA HIS A 22 2.53 -13.82 2.64
C HIS A 22 1.50 -14.77 2.06
N PHE A 23 1.42 -15.97 2.62
CA PHE A 23 0.58 -17.03 2.08
C PHE A 23 -0.85 -16.97 2.60
N THR A 24 -1.08 -16.36 3.76
CA THR A 24 -2.42 -16.37 4.36
C THR A 24 -3.35 -15.28 3.84
N TRP A 25 -2.88 -14.16 3.28
CA TRP A 25 -3.79 -13.27 2.54
C TRP A 25 -3.10 -12.16 1.69
N PRO A 26 -3.42 -11.99 0.39
CA PRO A 26 -3.01 -10.84 -0.44
C PRO A 26 -3.77 -9.54 -0.05
N ILE A 27 -3.92 -9.27 1.24
CA ILE A 27 -4.57 -8.05 1.79
C ILE A 27 -3.52 -7.13 2.46
N SER A 28 -2.26 -7.55 2.63
CA SER A 28 -1.24 -6.75 3.33
C SER A 28 -1.12 -5.28 2.83
N PRO A 29 -1.06 -5.00 1.51
CA PRO A 29 -1.04 -3.61 1.05
C PRO A 29 -2.34 -2.85 1.38
N PHE A 30 -3.48 -3.53 1.36
CA PHE A 30 -4.76 -2.96 1.79
C PHE A 30 -4.76 -2.59 3.28
N ILE A 31 -4.23 -3.45 4.16
CA ILE A 31 -4.08 -3.13 5.60
C ILE A 31 -3.12 -1.95 5.79
N ALA A 32 -2.01 -1.93 5.08
CA ALA A 32 -1.06 -0.81 5.11
C ALA A 32 -1.73 0.50 4.69
N GLY A 33 -2.62 0.47 3.70
CA GLY A 33 -3.53 1.56 3.33
C GLY A 33 -4.46 1.98 4.46
N TYR A 34 -5.23 1.02 4.96
CA TYR A 34 -6.28 1.23 5.98
C TYR A 34 -5.73 1.81 7.28
N VAL A 35 -4.61 1.27 7.77
CA VAL A 35 -3.99 1.71 9.02
C VAL A 35 -3.17 2.98 8.79
N GLY A 36 -2.32 3.00 7.75
CA GLY A 36 -1.34 4.07 7.55
C GLY A 36 -1.95 5.44 7.23
N ILE A 37 -3.11 5.48 6.57
CA ILE A 37 -3.80 6.76 6.30
C ILE A 37 -4.28 7.46 7.58
N SER A 38 -4.50 6.72 8.67
CA SER A 38 -4.96 7.29 9.95
C SER A 38 -3.91 8.22 10.58
N PHE A 39 -2.64 8.09 10.17
CA PHE A 39 -1.52 8.93 10.59
C PHE A 39 -1.25 10.10 9.62
N ALA A 40 -2.07 10.27 8.59
CA ALA A 40 -1.97 11.42 7.70
C ALA A 40 -2.50 12.69 8.39
N LYS A 41 -1.63 13.70 8.49
CA LYS A 41 -1.88 14.97 9.19
C LYS A 41 -2.91 15.88 8.49
N ASP A 42 -3.11 15.70 7.18
CA ASP A 42 -4.02 16.51 6.37
C ASP A 42 -5.29 15.72 6.04
N ARG A 43 -6.45 16.26 6.42
CA ARG A 43 -7.79 15.70 6.14
C ARG A 43 -8.63 16.58 5.21
N THR A 44 -8.04 17.60 4.59
CA THR A 44 -8.76 18.56 3.73
C THR A 44 -9.16 17.99 2.37
N ASP A 45 -8.49 16.91 1.93
CA ASP A 45 -8.77 16.24 0.66
C ASP A 45 -9.96 15.28 0.79
N SER A 46 -10.74 15.13 -0.28
CA SER A 46 -11.79 14.10 -0.34
C SER A 46 -11.22 12.69 -0.13
N PRO A 47 -12.00 11.73 0.41
CA PRO A 47 -11.54 10.36 0.67
C PRO A 47 -10.84 9.70 -0.51
N SER A 48 -11.37 9.90 -1.71
CA SER A 48 -10.84 9.35 -2.97
C SER A 48 -9.48 9.94 -3.32
N ILE A 49 -9.32 11.27 -3.20
CA ILE A 49 -8.04 11.96 -3.48
C ILE A 49 -7.00 11.55 -2.43
N ARG A 50 -7.40 11.48 -1.15
CA ARG A 50 -6.52 11.09 -0.06
C ARG A 50 -6.03 9.65 -0.21
N GLY A 51 -6.93 8.73 -0.55
CA GLY A 51 -6.61 7.33 -0.83
C GLY A 51 -5.67 7.19 -2.03
N LEU A 52 -5.96 7.89 -3.12
CA LEU A 52 -5.12 7.87 -4.33
C LEU A 52 -3.70 8.41 -4.06
N LYS A 53 -3.59 9.56 -3.37
CA LYS A 53 -2.29 10.14 -3.00
C LYS A 53 -1.48 9.19 -2.12
N TYR A 54 -2.12 8.53 -1.15
CA TYR A 54 -1.45 7.56 -0.30
C TYR A 54 -0.97 6.33 -1.09
N GLY A 55 -1.86 5.74 -1.90
CA GLY A 55 -1.52 4.58 -2.72
C GLY A 55 -0.43 4.88 -3.76
N ALA A 56 -0.40 6.09 -4.31
CA ALA A 56 0.67 6.54 -5.22
C ALA A 56 2.03 6.57 -4.51
N TRP A 57 2.10 7.09 -3.28
CA TRP A 57 3.33 7.05 -2.49
C TRP A 57 3.78 5.63 -2.19
N ILE A 58 2.87 4.76 -1.76
CA ILE A 58 3.20 3.34 -1.55
C ILE A 58 3.68 2.70 -2.86
N GLY A 59 3.03 2.98 -3.99
CA GLY A 59 3.44 2.49 -5.30
C GLY A 59 4.88 2.90 -5.65
N VAL A 60 5.24 4.17 -5.46
CA VAL A 60 6.61 4.67 -5.72
C VAL A 60 7.64 3.98 -4.83
N PHE A 61 7.34 3.82 -3.53
CA PHE A 61 8.25 3.13 -2.62
C PHE A 61 8.39 1.64 -2.92
N SER A 62 7.26 0.95 -3.16
CA SER A 62 7.25 -0.46 -3.56
C SER A 62 8.00 -0.67 -4.86
N LEU A 63 7.88 0.24 -5.84
CA LEU A 63 8.65 0.19 -7.09
C LEU A 63 10.15 0.23 -6.81
N ALA A 64 10.62 1.16 -5.98
CA ALA A 64 12.03 1.26 -5.63
C ALA A 64 12.55 -0.04 -4.98
N VAL A 65 11.78 -0.62 -4.05
CA VAL A 65 12.14 -1.90 -3.40
C VAL A 65 12.17 -3.05 -4.40
N PHE A 66 11.15 -3.18 -5.26
CA PHE A 66 11.09 -4.26 -6.25
C PHE A 66 12.17 -4.14 -7.32
N ILE A 67 12.56 -2.92 -7.72
CA ILE A 67 13.71 -2.69 -8.60
C ILE A 67 14.99 -3.23 -7.95
N MET A 68 15.24 -2.89 -6.67
CA MET A 68 16.43 -3.35 -5.96
C MET A 68 16.48 -4.88 -5.86
N ILE A 69 15.35 -5.52 -5.54
CA ILE A 69 15.23 -6.99 -5.48
C ILE A 69 15.44 -7.60 -6.86
N ALA A 70 14.82 -7.05 -7.91
CA ALA A 70 14.95 -7.55 -9.27
C ALA A 70 16.39 -7.48 -9.78
N LEU A 71 17.08 -6.37 -9.55
CA LEU A 71 18.49 -6.21 -9.90
C LEU A 71 19.37 -7.23 -9.16
N ALA A 72 19.13 -7.43 -7.87
CA ALA A 72 19.84 -8.44 -7.08
C ALA A 72 19.60 -9.86 -7.61
N LEU A 73 18.34 -10.22 -7.93
CA LEU A 73 17.99 -11.53 -8.48
C LEU A 73 18.66 -11.78 -9.85
N ILE A 74 18.64 -10.79 -10.73
CA ILE A 74 19.28 -10.88 -12.06
C ILE A 74 20.79 -11.12 -11.90
N ALA A 75 21.44 -10.38 -10.99
CA ALA A 75 22.87 -10.49 -10.74
C ALA A 75 23.28 -11.82 -10.08
N VAL A 76 22.49 -12.33 -9.13
CA VAL A 76 22.81 -13.56 -8.37
C VAL A 76 22.49 -14.83 -9.16
N LEU A 77 21.39 -14.84 -9.92
CA LEU A 77 20.90 -16.04 -10.61
C LEU A 77 21.33 -16.10 -12.08
N ASP A 78 22.15 -15.16 -12.55
CA ASP A 78 22.60 -15.02 -13.94
C ASP A 78 21.43 -15.17 -14.93
N ILE A 79 20.39 -14.36 -14.71
CA ILE A 79 19.14 -14.46 -15.47
C ILE A 79 19.39 -13.99 -16.90
N GLY A 80 19.44 -14.94 -17.84
CA GLY A 80 19.61 -14.64 -19.26
C GLY A 80 18.56 -13.68 -19.84
N PRO A 81 18.90 -12.95 -20.93
CA PRO A 81 18.12 -11.81 -21.43
C PRO A 81 16.66 -12.11 -21.75
N ASN A 82 16.35 -13.34 -22.18
CA ASN A 82 14.98 -13.77 -22.48
C ASN A 82 14.07 -13.84 -21.24
N LYS A 83 14.63 -14.03 -20.04
CA LYS A 83 13.90 -14.12 -18.78
C LYS A 83 13.87 -12.80 -18.03
N VAL A 84 14.75 -11.85 -18.36
CA VAL A 84 14.79 -10.50 -17.76
C VAL A 84 13.48 -9.75 -18.00
N ALA A 85 12.89 -9.88 -19.20
CA ALA A 85 11.59 -9.27 -19.50
C ALA A 85 10.49 -9.76 -18.53
N PHE A 86 10.47 -11.04 -18.19
CA PHE A 86 9.51 -11.60 -17.23
C PHE A 86 9.68 -11.00 -15.82
N VAL A 87 10.92 -10.80 -15.38
CA VAL A 87 11.22 -10.15 -14.10
C VAL A 87 10.65 -8.73 -14.05
N TRP A 88 10.85 -7.94 -15.11
CA TRP A 88 10.32 -6.57 -15.18
C TRP A 88 8.80 -6.51 -15.24
N ILE A 89 8.15 -7.47 -15.92
CA ILE A 89 6.69 -7.60 -15.90
C ILE A 89 6.20 -7.87 -14.47
N MET A 90 6.87 -8.75 -13.72
CA MET A 90 6.52 -9.00 -12.32
C MET A 90 6.71 -7.77 -11.44
N VAL A 91 7.80 -7.01 -11.63
CA VAL A 91 8.02 -5.73 -10.91
C VAL A 91 6.87 -4.77 -11.16
N ALA A 92 6.43 -4.63 -12.41
CA ALA A 92 5.31 -3.75 -12.76
C ALA A 92 4.01 -4.20 -12.10
N ILE A 93 3.66 -5.49 -12.20
CA ILE A 93 2.44 -6.05 -11.61
C ILE A 93 2.43 -5.87 -10.08
N LEU A 94 3.52 -6.23 -9.39
CA LEU A 94 3.60 -6.12 -7.94
C LEU A 94 3.52 -4.67 -7.46
N THR A 95 4.13 -3.75 -8.20
CA THR A 95 4.05 -2.31 -7.93
C THR A 95 2.62 -1.80 -8.05
N LEU A 96 1.96 -2.07 -9.17
CA LEU A 96 0.58 -1.67 -9.44
C LEU A 96 -0.38 -2.25 -8.41
N TYR A 97 -0.20 -3.52 -8.07
CA TYR A 97 -0.98 -4.21 -7.06
C TYR A 97 -0.79 -3.57 -5.67
N SER A 98 0.45 -3.32 -5.24
CA SER A 98 0.74 -2.72 -3.94
C SER A 98 0.15 -1.32 -3.81
N GLY A 99 0.34 -0.46 -4.82
CA GLY A 99 -0.20 0.90 -4.84
C GLY A 99 -1.73 0.93 -4.85
N SER A 100 -2.36 0.12 -5.71
CA SER A 100 -3.82 0.10 -5.87
C SER A 100 -4.54 -0.45 -4.63
N MET A 101 -4.05 -1.54 -4.06
CA MET A 101 -4.62 -2.10 -2.83
C MET A 101 -4.45 -1.15 -1.64
N SER A 102 -3.30 -0.48 -1.54
CA SER A 102 -3.08 0.54 -0.50
C SER A 102 -3.99 1.76 -0.69
N ALA A 103 -4.27 2.16 -1.93
CA ALA A 103 -5.23 3.23 -2.21
C ALA A 103 -6.64 2.85 -1.75
N LEU A 104 -7.10 1.63 -2.06
CA LEU A 104 -8.40 1.12 -1.64
C LEU A 104 -8.52 1.05 -0.12
N GLY A 105 -7.50 0.54 0.57
CA GLY A 105 -7.47 0.50 2.03
C GLY A 105 -7.55 1.88 2.66
N ALA A 106 -6.78 2.83 2.13
CA ALA A 106 -6.78 4.21 2.59
C ALA A 106 -8.11 4.93 2.34
N MET A 107 -8.74 4.70 1.19
CA MET A 107 -10.05 5.24 0.86
C MET A 107 -11.14 4.66 1.76
N TYR A 108 -11.15 3.35 1.99
CA TYR A 108 -12.10 2.70 2.87
C TYR A 108 -12.01 3.24 4.31
N ALA A 109 -10.80 3.41 4.84
CA ALA A 109 -10.59 4.04 6.14
C ALA A 109 -11.09 5.48 6.21
N ALA A 110 -10.90 6.25 5.14
CA ALA A 110 -11.41 7.63 5.07
C ALA A 110 -12.95 7.68 5.07
N LEU A 111 -13.61 6.87 4.23
CA LEU A 111 -15.08 6.77 4.19
C LEU A 111 -15.67 6.32 5.51
N LYS A 112 -15.03 5.34 6.17
CA LYS A 112 -15.46 4.86 7.49
C LYS A 112 -15.34 5.95 8.56
N SER A 113 -14.31 6.79 8.50
CA SER A 113 -14.14 7.93 9.41
C SER A 113 -15.26 8.95 9.23
N GLU A 114 -15.58 9.32 8.00
CA GLU A 114 -16.64 10.30 7.70
C GLU A 114 -18.01 9.79 8.13
N LYS A 115 -18.33 8.52 7.85
CA LYS A 115 -19.59 7.90 8.31
C LYS A 115 -19.75 8.00 9.84
N ASN A 116 -18.68 7.72 10.59
CA ASN A 116 -18.73 7.77 12.05
C ASN A 116 -18.90 9.21 12.58
N GLU A 117 -18.33 10.22 11.90
CA GLU A 117 -18.53 11.63 12.27
C GLU A 117 -19.99 12.05 12.05
N VAL A 118 -20.60 11.64 10.94
CA VAL A 118 -22.03 11.87 10.67
C VAL A 118 -22.92 11.21 11.72
N ASP A 119 -22.72 9.91 11.98
CA ASP A 119 -23.51 9.15 12.98
C ASP A 119 -23.39 9.75 14.40
N THR A 120 -22.25 10.36 14.75
CA THR A 120 -22.03 11.02 16.04
C THR A 120 -22.71 12.39 16.11
N SER A 121 -22.81 13.10 14.98
CA SER A 121 -23.46 14.41 14.90
C SER A 121 -24.99 14.34 14.89
N GLU A 122 -25.57 13.23 14.45
CA GLU A 122 -27.03 13.06 14.36
C GLU A 122 -27.66 12.50 15.65
N GLY A 123 -26.88 11.93 16.58
CA GLY A 123 -27.38 11.35 17.84
C GLY A 123 -28.30 10.14 17.64
N PRO A 124 -28.45 9.24 18.63
CA PRO A 124 -29.52 8.23 18.54
C PRO A 124 -30.84 8.99 18.56
N ALA A 125 -31.68 8.82 17.55
CA ALA A 125 -33.04 9.32 17.57
C ALA A 125 -33.81 8.55 18.67
N ASP A 126 -33.83 9.12 19.87
CA ASP A 126 -34.73 8.77 20.96
C ASP A 126 -36.16 9.26 20.70
#